data_AF-A0A0Q9Q2T7-F1
#
_entry.id   AF-A0A0Q9Q2T7-F1
#
_cell.length_a   1.000
_cell.length_b   1.000
_cell.length_c   1.000
_cell.angle_alpha   90.00
_cell.angle_beta   90.00
_cell.angle_gamma   90.00
#
_symmetry.space_group_name_H-M   'P 1'
#
loop_
_entity.id
_entity.type
_entity.pdbx_description
1 polymer ?
#
loop_
_entity_poly.entity_id
_entity_poly.type
_entity_poly.pdbx_seq_one_letter_code
_entity_poly.pdbx_strand_id
1 'polypeptide(L)'
;MTGSQQTVDHLAAAPSRPDGNEADLLYLEQAHAALGPVLTACSAAVTHGASSGLRALAQSTRAEQVRQLAAISACLGLWRSPGVEVLPLGTADALAGLRGAALHRAFVDHLTAHAHASIASARAELVTGASSSARQVAERVIHAEDRRLAALARLPVPDGS
;
A
#
# COMPACT_ATOMS: atom_id res chain seq x y z
N MET A 1 50.56 17.31 -41.35
CA MET A 1 50.38 17.81 -39.97
C MET A 1 49.11 17.17 -39.45
N THR A 2 49.31 16.27 -38.50
CA THR A 2 48.38 15.30 -37.94
C THR A 2 47.29 15.98 -37.11
N GLY A 3 46.05 15.52 -37.30
CA GLY A 3 44.90 15.96 -36.55
C GLY A 3 44.97 15.57 -35.07
N SER A 4 44.38 16.39 -34.21
CA SER A 4 44.08 16.05 -32.83
C SER A 4 42.57 16.09 -32.66
N GLN A 5 41.95 14.91 -32.77
CA GLN A 5 40.60 14.67 -32.27
C GLN A 5 40.70 14.70 -30.75
N GLN A 6 40.24 15.80 -30.15
CA GLN A 6 40.05 15.90 -28.72
C GLN A 6 38.74 15.20 -28.38
N THR A 7 38.83 13.89 -28.16
CA THR A 7 37.81 13.07 -27.51
C THR A 7 37.63 13.64 -26.11
N VAL A 8 36.63 14.51 -25.93
CA VAL A 8 36.11 14.80 -24.60
C VAL A 8 35.36 13.56 -24.15
N ASP A 9 36.05 12.79 -23.30
CA ASP A 9 35.50 11.69 -22.53
C ASP A 9 34.17 12.13 -21.90
N HIS A 10 33.09 11.66 -22.51
CA HIS A 10 31.78 11.64 -21.91
C HIS A 10 31.87 10.60 -20.79
N LEU A 11 32.41 11.01 -19.64
CA LEU A 11 32.25 10.30 -18.37
C LEU A 11 30.75 10.14 -18.17
N ALA A 12 30.23 9.00 -18.60
CA ALA A 12 28.88 8.58 -18.30
C ALA A 12 28.77 8.60 -16.77
N ALA A 13 28.09 9.62 -16.24
CA ALA A 13 27.80 9.68 -14.82
C ALA A 13 27.12 8.36 -14.46
N ALA A 14 27.74 7.60 -13.56
CA ALA A 14 27.12 6.40 -13.02
C ALA A 14 25.71 6.80 -12.56
N PRO A 15 24.66 6.02 -12.91
CA PRO A 15 23.30 6.39 -12.55
C PRO A 15 23.28 6.59 -11.04
N SER A 16 23.01 7.84 -10.63
CA SER A 16 22.90 8.21 -9.23
C SER A 16 21.90 7.26 -8.59
N ARG A 17 22.33 6.55 -7.54
CA ARG A 17 21.43 5.69 -6.77
C ARG A 17 20.18 6.49 -6.44
N PRO A 18 19.00 5.90 -6.55
CA PRO A 18 17.78 6.56 -6.13
C PRO A 18 17.92 7.02 -4.67
N ASP A 19 17.41 8.22 -4.39
CA ASP A 19 17.35 8.81 -3.04
C ASP A 19 16.67 7.82 -2.08
N GLY A 20 17.34 7.37 -1.02
CA GLY A 20 16.79 6.40 -0.06
C GLY A 20 17.80 5.55 0.71
N ASN A 21 17.32 4.89 1.76
CA ASN A 21 18.05 3.95 2.62
C ASN A 21 17.33 2.58 2.69
N GLU A 22 17.90 1.63 3.43
CA GLU A 22 17.34 0.27 3.57
C GLU A 22 15.98 0.26 4.29
N ALA A 23 15.75 1.18 5.23
CA ALA A 23 14.48 1.29 5.94
C ALA A 23 13.34 1.68 4.98
N ASP A 24 13.60 2.62 4.07
CA ASP A 24 12.61 3.02 3.07
C ASP A 24 12.24 1.83 2.14
N LEU A 25 13.22 1.00 1.76
CA LEU A 25 12.99 -0.19 0.93
C LEU A 25 12.14 -1.21 1.69
N LEU A 26 12.52 -1.49 2.94
CA LEU A 26 11.79 -2.39 3.82
C LEU A 26 10.34 -1.93 4.02
N TYR A 27 10.14 -0.63 4.26
CA TYR A 27 8.81 -0.04 4.39
C TYR A 27 7.98 -0.27 3.13
N LEU A 28 8.51 0.07 1.96
CA LEU A 28 7.79 -0.07 0.69
C LEU A 28 7.47 -1.53 0.37
N GLU A 29 8.38 -2.46 0.63
CA GLU A 29 8.17 -3.90 0.42
C GLU A 29 7.08 -4.46 1.35
N GLN A 30 7.12 -4.11 2.63
CA GLN A 30 6.10 -4.53 3.60
C GLN A 30 4.74 -3.91 3.27
N ALA A 31 4.71 -2.61 2.95
CA ALA A 31 3.50 -1.91 2.55
C ALA A 31 2.90 -2.55 1.29
N HIS A 32 3.74 -2.90 0.30
CA HIS A 32 3.29 -3.62 -0.89
C HIS A 32 2.64 -4.97 -0.53
N ALA A 33 3.33 -5.81 0.24
CA ALA A 33 2.85 -7.15 0.60
C ALA A 33 1.53 -7.10 1.40
N ALA A 34 1.36 -6.09 2.26
CA ALA A 34 0.17 -5.90 3.09
C ALA A 34 -1.11 -5.53 2.32
N LEU A 35 -1.01 -5.08 1.07
CA LEU A 35 -2.17 -4.68 0.27
C LEU A 35 -2.98 -5.84 -0.29
N GLY A 36 -2.34 -6.99 -0.53
CA GLY A 36 -3.00 -8.18 -1.06
C GLY A 36 -4.21 -8.65 -0.22
N PRO A 37 -4.01 -8.91 1.10
CA PRO A 37 -5.09 -9.27 2.01
C PRO A 37 -6.27 -8.30 1.99
N VAL A 38 -5.97 -7.00 1.99
CA VAL A 38 -6.98 -5.93 2.02
C VAL A 38 -7.79 -5.87 0.73
N LEU A 39 -7.13 -6.01 -0.42
CA LEU A 39 -7.81 -6.04 -1.72
C LEU A 39 -8.74 -7.25 -1.84
N THR A 40 -8.33 -8.41 -1.31
CA THR A 40 -9.17 -9.61 -1.22
C THR A 40 -10.36 -9.37 -0.29
N ALA A 41 -10.13 -8.80 0.90
CA ALA A 41 -11.17 -8.44 1.85
C ALA A 41 -12.23 -7.52 1.24
N CYS A 42 -11.78 -6.46 0.55
CA CYS A 42 -12.67 -5.52 -0.12
C CYS A 42 -13.47 -6.20 -1.23
N SER A 43 -12.86 -7.10 -2.00
CA SER A 43 -13.56 -7.85 -3.04
C SER A 43 -14.66 -8.72 -2.45
N ALA A 44 -14.39 -9.43 -1.37
CA ALA A 44 -15.40 -10.24 -0.66
C ALA A 44 -16.55 -9.38 -0.14
N ALA A 45 -16.25 -8.24 0.50
CA ALA A 45 -17.26 -7.33 1.03
C ALA A 45 -18.09 -6.64 -0.07
N VAL A 46 -17.51 -6.30 -1.22
CA VAL A 46 -18.26 -5.77 -2.37
C VAL A 46 -19.27 -6.80 -2.88
N THR A 47 -18.86 -8.06 -3.03
CA THR A 47 -19.72 -9.11 -3.61
C THR A 47 -20.76 -9.63 -2.62
N HIS A 48 -20.40 -9.79 -1.35
CA HIS A 48 -21.21 -10.50 -0.36
C HIS A 48 -21.67 -9.65 0.82
N GLY A 49 -21.34 -8.36 0.84
CA GLY A 49 -21.72 -7.44 1.90
C GLY A 49 -23.23 -7.25 1.99
N ALA A 50 -23.77 -7.37 3.21
CA ALA A 50 -25.21 -7.32 3.45
C ALA A 50 -25.81 -5.91 3.31
N SER A 51 -25.05 -4.86 3.66
CA SER A 51 -25.52 -3.48 3.57
C SER A 51 -24.92 -2.73 2.37
N SER A 52 -25.68 -1.80 1.79
CA SER A 52 -25.17 -0.90 0.76
C SER A 52 -24.00 -0.04 1.25
N GLY A 53 -24.05 0.40 2.51
CA GLY A 53 -22.96 1.16 3.14
C GLY A 53 -21.65 0.38 3.21
N LEU A 54 -21.68 -0.90 3.63
CA LEU A 54 -20.50 -1.76 3.68
C LEU A 54 -19.91 -1.97 2.28
N ARG A 55 -20.77 -2.26 1.29
CA ARG A 55 -20.33 -2.45 -0.11
C ARG A 55 -19.71 -1.18 -0.70
N ALA A 56 -20.31 -0.02 -0.43
CA ALA A 56 -19.78 1.26 -0.87
C ALA A 56 -18.42 1.58 -0.23
N LEU A 57 -18.25 1.34 1.07
CA LEU A 57 -16.97 1.51 1.75
C LEU A 57 -15.91 0.53 1.22
N ALA A 58 -16.26 -0.72 0.99
CA ALA A 58 -15.35 -1.72 0.44
C ALA A 58 -14.89 -1.34 -0.97
N GLN A 59 -15.78 -0.81 -1.81
CA GLN A 59 -15.44 -0.38 -3.15
C GLN A 59 -14.53 0.86 -3.16
N SER A 60 -14.82 1.86 -2.33
CA SER A 60 -13.97 3.06 -2.20
C SER A 60 -12.59 2.71 -1.64
N THR A 61 -12.55 1.84 -0.63
CA THR A 61 -11.30 1.32 -0.04
C THR A 61 -10.48 0.56 -1.08
N ARG A 62 -11.10 -0.35 -1.84
CA ARG A 62 -10.40 -1.07 -2.92
C ARG A 62 -9.76 -0.13 -3.93
N ALA A 63 -10.50 0.89 -4.37
CA ALA A 63 -9.99 1.84 -5.35
C ALA A 63 -8.81 2.67 -4.80
N GLU A 64 -8.86 3.06 -3.52
CA GLU A 64 -7.76 3.76 -2.86
C GLU A 64 -6.52 2.86 -2.71
N GLN A 65 -6.71 1.60 -2.31
CA GLN A 65 -5.61 0.64 -2.15
C GLN A 65 -4.95 0.27 -3.48
N VAL A 66 -5.69 0.22 -4.59
CA VAL A 66 -5.09 0.05 -5.93
C VAL A 66 -4.20 1.25 -6.31
N ARG A 67 -4.62 2.48 -5.98
CA ARG A 67 -3.78 3.67 -6.23
C ARG A 67 -2.53 3.67 -5.35
N GLN A 68 -2.66 3.26 -4.08
CA GLN A 68 -1.53 3.10 -3.17
C GLN A 68 -0.55 2.03 -3.65
N LEU A 69 -1.06 0.88 -4.11
CA LEU A 69 -0.26 -0.18 -4.72
C LEU A 69 0.58 0.37 -5.87
N ALA A 70 -0.05 1.08 -6.82
CA ALA A 70 0.65 1.66 -7.96
C ALA A 70 1.75 2.67 -7.54
N ALA A 71 1.48 3.50 -6.53
CA ALA A 71 2.47 4.45 -6.01
C ALA A 71 3.67 3.74 -5.36
N ILE A 72 3.42 2.70 -4.56
CA ILE A 72 4.47 1.89 -3.94
C ILE A 72 5.28 1.13 -4.99
N SER A 73 4.62 0.49 -5.96
CA SER A 73 5.29 -0.23 -7.05
C SER A 73 6.15 0.71 -7.90
N ALA A 74 5.71 1.96 -8.12
CA ALA A 74 6.53 2.96 -8.81
C ALA A 74 7.79 3.32 -8.01
N CYS A 75 7.68 3.49 -6.69
CA CYS A 75 8.83 3.75 -5.82
C CYS A 75 9.80 2.56 -5.83
N LEU A 76 9.29 1.33 -5.67
CA LEU A 76 10.10 0.11 -5.72
C LEU A 76 10.79 -0.09 -7.08
N GLY A 77 10.10 0.23 -8.18
CA GLY A 77 10.64 0.09 -9.54
C GLY A 77 11.78 1.05 -9.84
N LEU A 78 11.82 2.22 -9.19
CA LEU A 78 12.97 3.13 -9.29
C LEU A 78 14.20 2.59 -8.55
N TRP A 79 13.99 1.77 -7.53
CA TRP A 79 15.02 1.38 -6.55
C TRP A 79 15.64 0.03 -6.80
N ARG A 80 14.86 -0.88 -7.36
CA ARG A 80 15.29 -2.23 -7.64
C ARG A 80 15.93 -2.30 -9.02
N SER A 81 17.09 -2.93 -9.09
CA SER A 81 17.68 -3.31 -10.37
C SER A 81 16.71 -4.23 -11.14
N PRO A 82 16.71 -4.18 -12.48
CA PRO A 82 15.91 -5.09 -13.29
C PRO A 82 16.14 -6.55 -12.85
N GLY A 83 15.08 -7.23 -12.43
CA GLY A 83 15.14 -8.65 -12.00
C GLY A 83 14.97 -8.93 -10.50
N VAL A 84 14.85 -7.91 -9.64
CA VAL A 84 14.54 -8.14 -8.21
C VAL A 84 13.03 -8.31 -8.00
N GLU A 85 12.62 -9.52 -7.65
CA GLU A 85 11.21 -9.94 -7.52
C GLU A 85 10.51 -9.24 -6.34
N VAL A 86 9.40 -8.56 -6.62
CA VAL A 86 8.58 -7.88 -5.59
C VAL A 86 7.94 -8.94 -4.70
N LEU A 87 7.94 -8.70 -3.38
CA LEU A 87 7.24 -9.60 -2.46
C LEU A 87 5.82 -9.84 -2.99
N PRO A 88 5.44 -11.11 -3.18
CA PRO A 88 4.12 -11.42 -3.69
C PRO A 88 3.07 -10.82 -2.75
N LEU A 89 2.00 -10.31 -3.34
CA LEU A 89 0.86 -9.86 -2.56
C LEU A 89 0.37 -11.03 -1.69
N GLY A 90 0.25 -10.82 -0.39
CA GLY A 90 -0.31 -11.84 0.50
C GLY A 90 -1.74 -12.18 0.07
N THR A 91 -2.13 -13.44 0.18
CA THR A 91 -3.52 -13.84 0.06
C THR A 91 -4.10 -14.01 1.46
N ALA A 92 -5.25 -13.39 1.74
CA ALA A 92 -5.99 -13.66 2.96
C ALA A 92 -7.26 -14.44 2.63
N ASP A 93 -7.28 -15.69 3.06
CA ASP A 93 -8.43 -16.60 2.95
C ASP A 93 -9.46 -16.37 4.08
N ALA A 94 -9.12 -15.53 5.07
CA ALA A 94 -9.86 -15.37 6.32
C ALA A 94 -11.32 -14.88 6.17
N LEU A 95 -11.66 -14.29 5.02
CA LEU A 95 -13.01 -13.78 4.73
C LEU A 95 -13.78 -14.67 3.74
N ALA A 96 -13.15 -15.72 3.21
CA ALA A 96 -13.78 -16.65 2.30
C ALA A 96 -14.95 -17.37 3.00
N GLY A 97 -16.05 -17.55 2.27
CA GLY A 97 -17.26 -18.21 2.79
C GLY A 97 -18.09 -17.42 3.81
N LEU A 98 -17.56 -16.37 4.44
CA LEU A 98 -18.35 -15.54 5.38
C LEU A 98 -19.45 -14.74 4.67
N ARG A 99 -20.59 -14.58 5.32
CA ARG A 99 -21.76 -13.84 4.81
C ARG A 99 -22.41 -13.01 5.92
N GLY A 100 -23.31 -12.10 5.53
CA GLY A 100 -24.17 -11.40 6.48
C GLY A 100 -23.40 -10.59 7.53
N ALA A 101 -23.88 -10.65 8.78
CA ALA A 101 -23.28 -9.98 9.93
C ALA A 101 -21.86 -10.48 10.24
N ALA A 102 -21.58 -11.77 10.00
CA ALA A 102 -20.25 -12.35 10.23
C ALA A 102 -19.20 -11.75 9.27
N LEU A 103 -19.54 -11.64 7.98
CA LEU A 103 -18.68 -10.96 7.01
C LEU A 103 -18.47 -9.48 7.36
N HIS A 104 -19.54 -8.78 7.76
CA HIS A 104 -19.44 -7.37 8.16
C HIS A 104 -18.43 -7.22 9.30
N ARG A 105 -18.61 -7.96 10.41
CA ARG A 105 -17.73 -7.88 11.57
C ARG A 105 -16.28 -8.19 11.20
N ALA A 106 -16.05 -9.33 10.54
CA ALA A 106 -14.71 -9.74 10.14
C ALA A 106 -14.04 -8.72 9.20
N PHE A 107 -14.80 -8.12 8.28
CA PHE A 107 -14.28 -7.08 7.38
C PHE A 107 -13.90 -5.80 8.13
N VAL A 108 -14.75 -5.33 9.05
CA VAL A 108 -14.48 -4.13 9.86
C VAL A 108 -13.27 -4.35 10.76
N ASP A 109 -13.20 -5.49 11.44
CA ASP A 109 -12.08 -5.86 12.30
C ASP A 109 -10.78 -5.91 11.49
N HIS A 110 -10.81 -6.58 10.33
CA HIS A 110 -9.65 -6.69 9.45
C HIS A 110 -9.16 -5.33 8.95
N LEU A 111 -10.07 -4.47 8.43
CA LEU A 111 -9.67 -3.15 7.95
C LEU A 111 -9.19 -2.23 9.08
N THR A 112 -9.78 -2.32 10.27
CA THR A 112 -9.34 -1.53 11.43
C THR A 112 -7.93 -1.92 11.85
N ALA A 113 -7.67 -3.23 11.97
CA ALA A 113 -6.35 -3.74 12.30
C ALA A 113 -5.30 -3.35 11.24
N HIS A 114 -5.66 -3.49 9.96
CA HIS A 114 -4.78 -3.06 8.86
C HIS A 114 -4.49 -1.56 8.92
N ALA A 115 -5.50 -0.71 9.09
CA ALA A 115 -5.32 0.74 9.14
C ALA A 115 -4.38 1.16 10.26
N HIS A 116 -4.54 0.60 11.47
CA HIS A 116 -3.62 0.87 12.58
C HIS A 116 -2.19 0.41 12.28
N ALA A 117 -2.00 -0.79 11.72
CA ALA A 117 -0.68 -1.29 11.35
C ALA A 117 -0.01 -0.43 10.28
N SER A 118 -0.76 -0.02 9.26
CA SER A 118 -0.30 0.85 8.17
C SER A 118 0.10 2.24 8.69
N ILE A 119 -0.67 2.84 9.60
CA ILE A 119 -0.32 4.11 10.25
C ILE A 119 0.95 3.97 11.08
N ALA A 120 1.07 2.91 11.87
CA ALA A 120 2.25 2.68 12.71
C ALA A 120 3.52 2.50 11.86
N SER A 121 3.45 1.68 10.81
CA SER A 121 4.55 1.47 9.86
C SER A 121 4.93 2.77 9.13
N ALA A 122 3.94 3.52 8.62
CA ALA A 122 4.18 4.80 7.96
C ALA A 122 4.82 5.83 8.90
N ARG A 123 4.43 5.87 10.18
CA ARG A 123 5.07 6.76 11.17
C ARG A 123 6.52 6.38 11.44
N ALA A 124 6.83 5.08 11.53
CA ALA A 124 8.20 4.62 11.67
C ALA A 124 9.05 5.07 10.48
N GLU A 125 8.51 4.93 9.27
CA GLU A 125 9.16 5.41 8.05
C GLU A 125 9.42 6.91 8.06
N LEU A 126 8.49 7.74 8.52
CA LEU A 126 8.72 9.19 8.59
C LEU A 126 9.85 9.59 9.57
N VAL A 127 10.21 8.70 10.50
CA VAL A 127 11.32 8.89 11.44
C VAL A 127 12.64 8.38 10.85
N THR A 128 12.63 7.21 10.22
CA THR A 128 13.86 6.51 9.78
C THR A 128 14.19 6.65 8.31
N GLY A 129 13.21 6.94 7.47
CA GLY A 129 13.32 7.01 6.01
C GLY A 129 14.06 8.25 5.54
N ALA A 130 14.94 8.06 4.56
CA ALA A 130 15.71 9.11 3.92
C ALA A 130 15.06 9.60 2.62
N SER A 131 14.23 8.77 1.99
CA SER A 131 13.64 9.08 0.69
C SER A 131 12.47 10.05 0.80
N SER A 132 12.58 11.17 0.09
CA SER A 132 11.46 12.10 -0.10
C SER A 132 10.21 11.44 -0.68
N SER A 133 10.38 10.49 -1.60
CA SER A 133 9.28 9.79 -2.26
C SER A 133 8.60 8.76 -1.35
N ALA A 134 9.38 7.99 -0.59
CA ALA A 134 8.85 7.02 0.38
C ALA A 134 8.11 7.73 1.52
N ARG A 135 8.66 8.83 2.03
CA ARG A 135 8.00 9.70 3.01
C ARG A 135 6.68 10.27 2.50
N GLN A 136 6.62 10.73 1.25
CA GLN A 136 5.35 11.20 0.65
C GLN A 136 4.32 10.07 0.50
N VAL A 137 4.75 8.83 0.25
CA VAL A 137 3.86 7.66 0.32
C VAL A 137 3.36 7.49 1.75
N ALA A 138 4.23 7.47 2.75
CA ALA A 138 3.88 7.29 4.15
C ALA A 138 2.88 8.35 4.66
N GLU A 139 3.08 9.63 4.35
CA GLU A 139 2.13 10.71 4.70
C GLU A 139 0.74 10.48 4.10
N ARG A 140 0.69 10.10 2.81
CA ARG A 140 -0.58 9.78 2.14
C ARG A 140 -1.28 8.58 2.76
N VAL A 141 -0.52 7.56 3.16
CA VAL A 141 -1.05 6.39 3.88
C VAL A 141 -1.69 6.81 5.20
N ILE A 142 -1.00 7.59 6.03
CA ILE A 142 -1.54 8.05 7.33
C ILE A 142 -2.88 8.75 7.12
N HIS A 143 -2.94 9.72 6.21
CA HIS A 143 -4.19 10.45 5.94
C HIS A 143 -5.30 9.56 5.37
N ALA A 144 -4.97 8.59 4.51
CA ALA A 144 -5.94 7.66 3.95
C ALA A 144 -6.52 6.73 5.03
N GLU A 145 -5.66 6.16 5.86
CA GLU A 145 -6.06 5.22 6.91
C GLU A 145 -6.84 5.93 8.03
N ASP A 146 -6.48 7.16 8.42
CA ASP A 146 -7.26 7.95 9.39
C ASP A 146 -8.69 8.20 8.88
N ARG A 147 -8.84 8.59 7.61
CA ARG A 147 -10.18 8.74 6.99
C ARG A 147 -10.95 7.43 6.97
N ARG A 148 -10.25 6.31 6.75
CA ARG A 148 -10.85 4.98 6.72
C ARG A 148 -11.34 4.55 8.09
N LEU A 149 -10.54 4.73 9.14
CA LEU A 149 -10.95 4.48 10.52
C LEU A 149 -12.19 5.30 10.88
N ALA A 150 -12.21 6.58 10.50
CA ALA A 150 -13.39 7.42 10.69
C ALA A 150 -14.62 6.93 9.90
N ALA A 151 -14.43 6.38 8.70
CA ALA A 151 -15.52 5.81 7.90
C ALA A 151 -16.05 4.49 8.47
N LEU A 152 -15.15 3.62 8.95
CA LEU A 152 -15.50 2.36 9.61
C LEU A 152 -16.31 2.61 10.90
N ALA A 153 -15.90 3.60 11.70
CA ALA A 153 -16.61 3.98 12.93
C ALA A 153 -18.05 4.51 12.69
N ARG A 154 -18.38 4.90 11.45
CA ARG A 154 -19.73 5.35 11.06
C ARG A 154 -20.59 4.24 10.46
N LEU A 155 -20.05 3.03 10.26
CA LEU A 155 -20.87 1.93 9.76
C LEU A 155 -21.89 1.52 10.84
N PRO A 156 -23.15 1.25 10.45
CA PRO A 156 -24.13 0.74 11.38
C PRO A 156 -23.71 -0.65 11.87
N VAL A 157 -23.88 -0.90 13.17
CA VAL A 157 -23.69 -2.24 13.73
C VAL A 157 -24.69 -3.18 13.07
N PRO A 158 -24.26 -4.33 12.51
CA PRO A 158 -25.21 -5.26 11.92
C PRO A 158 -26.12 -5.82 13.02
N ASP A 159 -27.43 -5.64 12.87
CA ASP A 159 -28.41 -6.25 13.75
C ASP A 159 -28.21 -7.76 13.74
N GLY A 160 -28.01 -8.36 14.92
CA GLY A 160 -27.84 -9.80 15.06
C GLY A 160 -29.16 -10.51 14.77
N SER A 161 -29.36 -10.94 13.52
CA SER A 161 -30.47 -11.81 13.10
C SER A 161 -29.94 -13.17 12.70
#